data_AF-A0A957HQ41-F1
#
_entry.id   AF-A0A957HQ41-F1
#
_cell.length_a   1.000
_cell.length_b   1.000
_cell.length_c   1.000
_cell.angle_alpha   90.00
_cell.angle_beta   90.00
_cell.angle_gamma   90.00
#
_symmetry.space_group_name_H-M   'P 1'
#
loop_
_entity.id
_entity.type
_entity.pdbx_description
1 polymer ?
#
loop_
_entity_poly.entity_id
_entity_poly.type
_entity_poly.pdbx_seq_one_letter_code
_entity_poly.pdbx_strand_id
1 'polypeptide(L)'
;MTDSFWFTIKSMKQSLLLTVFCAFFLAACGGVGQGRGETAVSGADTDALAGQITFIEIEQGNQFLTQYDLATGRTNRLFTVPDNAWISHTAVSPDGSQTIIAYAPEPPDGQVQFGYTGLFRLNNGEPEEILPRRQPDELLYNPV
;
A
#
# COMPACT_ATOMS: atom_id res chain seq x y z
N MET A 1 -15.73 -13.12 -46.26
CA MET A 1 -14.35 -12.94 -45.77
C MET A 1 -13.67 -11.88 -46.63
N THR A 2 -13.86 -10.58 -46.34
CA THR A 2 -13.07 -9.46 -46.88
C THR A 2 -13.58 -8.16 -46.24
N ASP A 3 -13.34 -7.95 -44.94
CA ASP A 3 -13.69 -6.67 -44.27
C ASP A 3 -12.73 -6.34 -43.12
N SER A 4 -11.45 -6.67 -43.27
CA SER A 4 -10.45 -6.49 -42.20
C SER A 4 -9.24 -5.64 -42.61
N PHE A 5 -9.24 -5.04 -43.80
CA PHE A 5 -8.08 -4.32 -44.32
C PHE A 5 -8.19 -2.78 -44.24
N TRP A 6 -9.40 -2.25 -44.01
CA TRP A 6 -9.64 -0.79 -44.00
C TRP A 6 -9.50 -0.12 -42.64
N PHE A 7 -9.43 -0.87 -41.53
CA PHE A 7 -9.41 -0.28 -40.19
C PHE A 7 -8.02 0.14 -39.70
N THR A 8 -6.94 -0.43 -40.25
CA THR A 8 -5.56 -0.18 -39.79
C THR A 8 -4.92 1.10 -40.33
N ILE A 9 -5.43 1.67 -41.44
CA ILE A 9 -4.81 2.85 -42.09
C ILE A 9 -5.29 4.18 -41.46
N LYS A 10 -6.43 4.19 -40.76
CA LYS A 10 -6.99 5.42 -40.18
C LYS A 10 -6.39 5.79 -38.82
N SER A 11 -5.82 4.83 -38.09
CA SER A 11 -5.26 5.02 -36.74
C SER A 11 -3.81 5.53 -36.71
N MET A 12 -3.10 5.53 -37.85
CA MET A 12 -1.68 5.94 -37.89
C MET A 12 -1.45 7.43 -38.19
N LYS A 13 -2.48 8.19 -38.58
CA LYS A 13 -2.36 9.64 -38.88
C LYS A 13 -2.67 10.55 -37.69
N GLN A 14 -3.37 10.06 -36.66
CA GLN A 14 -3.61 10.82 -35.43
C GLN A 14 -2.43 10.74 -34.44
N SER A 15 -1.60 9.71 -34.52
CA SER A 15 -0.44 9.55 -33.63
C SER A 15 0.78 10.42 -34.01
N LEU A 16 0.81 10.98 -35.23
CA LEU A 16 1.94 11.81 -35.69
C LEU A 16 1.70 13.33 -35.49
N LEU A 17 0.45 13.75 -35.33
CA LEU A 17 0.12 15.17 -35.16
C LEU A 17 0.25 15.66 -33.71
N LEU A 18 0.19 14.76 -32.72
CA LEU A 18 0.28 15.14 -31.30
C LEU A 18 1.73 15.36 -30.83
N THR A 19 2.70 14.69 -31.46
CA THR A 19 4.12 14.78 -31.06
C THR A 19 4.78 16.09 -31.50
N VAL A 20 4.30 16.74 -32.56
CA VAL A 20 4.84 18.03 -33.03
C VAL A 20 4.32 19.20 -32.18
N PHE A 21 3.15 19.07 -31.55
CA PHE A 21 2.59 20.14 -30.71
C PHE A 21 3.24 20.23 -29.32
N CYS A 22 3.80 19.12 -28.80
CA CYS A 22 4.54 19.15 -27.52
C CYS A 22 5.97 19.73 -27.64
N ALA A 23 6.55 19.77 -28.85
CA ALA A 23 7.92 20.28 -29.03
C ALA A 23 8.00 21.82 -29.09
N PHE A 24 6.88 22.53 -29.28
CA PHE A 24 6.87 23.99 -29.43
C PHE A 24 6.43 24.78 -28.19
N PHE A 25 5.97 24.11 -27.12
CA PHE A 25 5.59 24.78 -25.86
C PHE A 25 6.67 24.76 -24.77
N LEU A 26 7.84 24.16 -25.02
CA LEU A 26 8.95 24.09 -24.06
C LEU A 26 9.96 25.25 -24.13
N ALA A 27 9.68 26.29 -24.92
CA ALA A 27 10.61 27.42 -25.12
C ALA A 27 10.08 28.79 -24.65
N ALA A 28 9.16 28.82 -23.68
CA ALA A 28 8.63 30.09 -23.17
C ALA A 28 8.29 30.03 -21.67
N CYS A 29 9.30 29.77 -20.84
CA CYS A 29 9.38 30.25 -19.46
C CYS A 29 10.86 30.32 -19.02
N GLY A 30 11.69 30.94 -19.85
CA GLY A 30 13.00 31.45 -19.46
C GLY A 30 12.83 32.72 -18.62
N GLY A 31 12.27 32.58 -17.42
CA GLY A 31 12.22 33.64 -16.42
C GLY A 31 13.53 33.65 -15.65
N VAL A 32 14.42 34.58 -15.98
CA VAL A 32 15.62 34.90 -15.21
C VAL A 32 15.17 35.51 -13.88
N GLY A 33 14.91 34.62 -12.91
CA GLY A 33 14.64 34.93 -11.51
C GLY A 33 15.94 35.29 -10.81
N GLN A 34 16.19 36.60 -10.80
CA GLN A 34 17.23 37.31 -10.08
C GLN A 34 17.43 36.80 -8.64
N GLY A 35 18.68 36.50 -8.30
CA GLY A 35 19.12 35.96 -7.02
C GLY A 35 18.49 36.67 -5.83
N ARG A 36 17.56 35.99 -5.19
CA ARG A 36 17.37 36.10 -3.75
C ARG A 36 18.19 34.94 -3.20
N GLY A 37 19.19 35.25 -2.38
CA GLY A 37 19.91 34.25 -1.61
C GLY A 37 18.91 33.54 -0.71
N GLU A 38 18.27 32.53 -1.25
CA GLU A 38 17.69 31.46 -0.49
C GLU A 38 18.90 30.72 0.03
N THR A 39 19.34 31.12 1.21
CA THR A 39 20.14 30.25 2.07
C THR A 39 19.32 28.97 2.12
N ALA A 40 19.70 27.99 1.30
CA ALA A 40 19.26 26.63 1.52
C ALA A 40 19.60 26.42 3.00
N VAL A 41 18.56 26.32 3.83
CA VAL A 41 18.71 25.77 5.16
C VAL A 41 19.13 24.35 4.84
N SER A 42 20.44 24.14 4.70
CA SER A 42 21.08 22.85 4.92
C SER A 42 20.50 22.45 6.26
N GLY A 43 19.53 21.53 6.22
CA GLY A 43 18.82 21.04 7.39
C GLY A 43 19.88 20.54 8.34
N ALA A 44 20.26 21.42 9.25
CA ALA A 44 21.15 21.15 10.34
C ALA A 44 20.53 19.99 11.10
N ASP A 45 21.30 18.92 11.28
CA ASP A 45 21.08 17.85 12.25
C ASP A 45 19.62 17.68 12.66
N THR A 46 18.77 17.22 11.75
CA THR A 46 17.68 16.37 12.22
C THR A 46 18.40 15.10 12.64
N ASP A 47 18.59 14.89 13.95
CA ASP A 47 18.84 13.56 14.49
C ASP A 47 18.04 12.58 13.64
N ALA A 48 18.74 11.79 12.82
CA ALA A 48 18.09 11.02 11.78
C ALA A 48 17.03 10.15 12.45
N LEU A 49 15.76 10.35 12.11
CA LEU A 49 14.67 9.62 12.74
C LEU A 49 14.96 8.13 12.58
N ALA A 50 15.12 7.43 13.70
CA ALA A 50 15.43 6.02 13.71
C ALA A 50 14.20 5.23 14.14
N GLY A 51 14.09 4.01 13.62
CA GLY A 51 12.99 3.10 13.92
C GLY A 51 12.02 2.94 12.76
N GLN A 52 10.92 2.26 13.06
CA GLN A 52 9.96 1.81 12.07
C GLN A 52 8.55 2.03 12.60
N ILE A 53 7.64 2.44 11.71
CA ILE A 53 6.21 2.51 12.00
C ILE A 53 5.53 1.37 11.24
N THR A 54 4.73 0.57 11.94
CA THR A 54 3.86 -0.42 11.32
C THR A 54 2.42 0.06 11.39
N PHE A 55 1.71 0.04 10.26
CA PHE A 55 0.33 0.50 10.17
C PHE A 55 -0.47 -0.34 9.17
N ILE A 56 -1.79 -0.27 9.30
CA ILE A 56 -2.73 -0.88 8.34
C ILE A 56 -2.97 0.16 7.24
N GLU A 57 -2.54 -0.15 6.03
CA GLU A 57 -2.74 0.66 4.83
C GLU A 57 -4.00 0.18 4.11
N ILE A 58 -4.83 1.12 3.64
CA ILE A 58 -6.00 0.84 2.81
C ILE A 58 -5.81 1.50 1.46
N GLU A 59 -5.72 0.70 0.40
CA GLU A 59 -5.58 1.17 -0.98
C GLU A 59 -6.66 0.53 -1.86
N GLN A 60 -7.53 1.34 -2.46
CA GLN A 60 -8.60 0.90 -3.37
C GLN A 60 -9.51 -0.20 -2.79
N GLY A 61 -9.70 -0.24 -1.47
CA GLY A 61 -10.51 -1.24 -0.78
C GLY A 61 -9.73 -2.47 -0.30
N ASN A 62 -8.47 -2.63 -0.72
CA ASN A 62 -7.58 -3.66 -0.22
C ASN A 62 -6.86 -3.21 1.06
N GLN A 63 -6.53 -4.15 1.94
CA GLN A 63 -5.75 -3.89 3.14
C GLN A 63 -4.35 -4.48 3.04
N PHE A 64 -3.38 -3.75 3.58
CA PHE A 64 -1.99 -4.18 3.71
C PHE A 64 -1.50 -3.90 5.12
N LEU A 65 -0.67 -4.79 5.66
CA LEU A 65 0.16 -4.44 6.81
C LEU A 65 1.47 -3.89 6.28
N THR A 66 1.71 -2.62 6.54
CA THR A 66 2.81 -1.87 5.94
C THR A 66 3.76 -1.37 7.01
N GLN A 67 5.06 -1.50 6.75
CA GLN A 67 6.14 -0.99 7.57
C GLN A 67 6.85 0.16 6.85
N TYR A 68 7.02 1.27 7.53
CA TYR A 68 7.76 2.44 7.06
C TYR A 68 9.02 2.63 7.89
N ASP A 69 10.17 2.68 7.21
CA ASP A 69 11.47 2.94 7.81
C ASP A 69 11.72 4.45 7.88
N LEU A 70 11.87 4.96 9.11
CA LEU A 70 11.98 6.40 9.37
C LEU A 70 13.31 7.00 8.89
N ALA A 71 14.37 6.19 8.81
CA ALA A 71 15.70 6.66 8.44
C ALA A 71 15.86 6.78 6.92
N THR A 72 15.26 5.85 6.17
CA THR A 72 15.39 5.75 4.72
C THR A 72 14.17 6.25 3.96
N GLY A 73 13.03 6.42 4.64
CA GLY A 73 11.75 6.74 4.03
C GLY A 73 11.19 5.62 3.16
N ARG A 74 11.69 4.39 3.29
CA ARG A 74 11.26 3.24 2.48
C ARG A 74 10.09 2.54 3.14
N THR A 75 9.18 2.06 2.30
CA THR A 75 8.01 1.29 2.70
C THR A 75 8.17 -0.17 2.29
N ASN A 76 7.82 -1.10 3.18
CA ASN A 76 7.77 -2.53 2.91
C ASN A 76 6.39 -3.08 3.29
N ARG A 77 5.78 -3.87 2.40
CA ARG A 77 4.54 -4.58 2.69
C ARG A 77 4.89 -5.89 3.40
N LEU A 78 4.46 -6.00 4.65
CA LEU A 78 4.68 -7.19 5.47
C LEU A 78 3.64 -8.26 5.18
N PHE A 79 2.40 -7.86 4.88
CA PHE A 79 1.30 -8.77 4.59
C PHE A 79 0.29 -8.10 3.66
N THR A 80 -0.22 -8.85 2.70
CA THR A 80 -1.33 -8.45 1.84
C THR A 80 -2.56 -9.22 2.28
N VAL A 81 -3.61 -8.50 2.66
CA VAL A 81 -4.84 -9.13 3.09
C VAL A 81 -5.57 -9.71 1.86
N PRO A 82 -5.96 -11.00 1.88
CA PRO A 82 -6.78 -11.60 0.84
C PRO A 82 -8.14 -10.90 0.66
N ASP A 83 -8.79 -11.17 -0.46
CA ASP A 83 -10.16 -10.70 -0.70
C ASP A 83 -11.12 -11.18 0.41
N ASN A 84 -12.11 -10.35 0.73
CA ASN A 84 -13.12 -10.63 1.77
C ASN A 84 -12.57 -10.90 3.19
N ALA A 85 -11.34 -10.47 3.46
CA ALA A 85 -10.69 -10.56 4.77
C ALA A 85 -10.27 -9.17 5.25
N TRP A 86 -10.00 -8.99 6.55
CA TRP A 86 -9.50 -7.71 7.08
C TRP A 86 -8.67 -7.87 8.35
N ILE A 87 -7.73 -6.94 8.55
CA ILE A 87 -7.04 -6.73 9.82
C ILE A 87 -7.79 -5.63 10.57
N SER A 88 -8.10 -5.90 11.84
CA SER A 88 -8.69 -4.88 12.73
C SER A 88 -7.64 -4.18 13.58
N HIS A 89 -6.61 -4.92 14.02
CA HIS A 89 -5.57 -4.43 14.92
C HIS A 89 -4.24 -5.12 14.65
N THR A 90 -3.14 -4.46 15.01
CA THR A 90 -1.79 -5.01 14.95
C THR A 90 -0.99 -4.54 16.16
N ALA A 91 -0.06 -5.37 16.61
CA ALA A 91 0.91 -5.04 17.64
C ALA A 91 2.27 -5.63 17.26
N VAL A 92 3.32 -4.84 17.45
CA VAL A 92 4.71 -5.24 17.18
C VAL A 92 5.45 -5.30 18.52
N SER A 93 6.28 -6.32 18.72
CA SER A 93 7.10 -6.43 19.92
C SER A 93 8.12 -5.29 19.99
N PRO A 94 8.56 -4.86 21.19
CA PRO A 94 9.51 -3.75 21.33
C PRO A 94 10.85 -3.95 20.60
N ASP A 95 11.28 -5.20 20.42
CA ASP A 95 12.49 -5.58 19.68
C ASP A 95 12.24 -5.77 18.17
N GLY A 96 10.99 -5.61 17.70
CA GLY A 96 10.59 -5.78 16.30
C GLY A 96 10.58 -7.23 15.80
N SER A 97 10.87 -8.21 16.66
CA SER A 97 11.01 -9.61 16.24
C SER A 97 9.68 -10.33 16.00
N GLN A 98 8.58 -9.80 16.53
CA GLN A 98 7.25 -10.41 16.41
C GLN A 98 6.20 -9.37 16.06
N THR A 99 5.29 -9.77 15.18
CA THR A 99 4.09 -9.02 14.84
C THR A 99 2.88 -9.90 15.06
N ILE A 100 1.93 -9.41 15.85
CA ILE A 100 0.62 -10.05 16.05
C ILE A 100 -0.45 -9.22 15.36
N ILE A 101 -1.35 -9.88 14.63
CA ILE A 101 -2.50 -9.26 13.99
C ILE A 101 -3.80 -9.86 14.51
N ALA A 102 -4.78 -9.00 14.74
CA ALA A 102 -6.18 -9.39 14.91
C ALA A 102 -6.82 -9.40 13.52
N TYR A 103 -6.97 -10.59 12.96
CA TYR A 103 -7.26 -10.82 11.54
C TYR A 103 -8.52 -11.69 11.38
N ALA A 104 -9.39 -11.28 10.47
CA ALA A 104 -10.58 -12.02 10.08
C ALA A 104 -10.31 -12.64 8.69
N PRO A 105 -9.98 -13.94 8.61
CA PRO A 105 -9.73 -14.61 7.33
C PRO A 105 -11.01 -14.74 6.50
N GLU A 106 -10.86 -15.03 5.22
CA GLU A 106 -11.99 -15.28 4.32
C GLU A 106 -12.90 -16.38 4.89
N PRO A 107 -14.24 -16.20 4.87
CA PRO A 107 -15.15 -17.25 5.31
C PRO A 107 -15.03 -18.48 4.40
N PRO A 108 -15.33 -19.69 4.91
CA PRO A 108 -15.52 -20.85 4.04
C PRO A 108 -16.61 -20.57 2.98
N ASP A 109 -16.45 -21.16 1.80
CA ASP A 109 -17.36 -20.95 0.66
C ASP A 109 -18.85 -21.04 1.05
N GLY A 110 -19.60 -20.02 0.63
CA GLY A 110 -21.05 -19.93 0.86
C GLY A 110 -21.46 -19.52 2.27
N GLN A 111 -20.52 -19.17 3.15
CA GLN A 111 -20.83 -18.66 4.48
C GLN A 111 -20.76 -17.13 4.57
N VAL A 112 -21.61 -16.55 5.42
CA VAL A 112 -21.57 -15.12 5.73
C VAL A 112 -20.42 -14.86 6.72
N GLN A 113 -19.58 -13.86 6.43
CA GLN A 113 -18.52 -13.42 7.33
C GLN A 113 -19.13 -12.64 8.52
N PHE A 114 -19.39 -13.32 9.64
CA PHE A 114 -19.90 -12.69 10.87
C PHE A 114 -18.83 -11.97 11.70
N GLY A 115 -17.70 -11.61 11.08
CA GLY A 115 -16.63 -10.85 11.73
C GLY A 115 -15.82 -11.64 12.75
N TYR A 116 -15.72 -12.97 12.59
CA TYR A 116 -14.83 -13.80 13.38
C TYR A 116 -13.38 -13.30 13.22
N THR A 117 -12.81 -12.79 14.32
CA THR A 117 -11.44 -12.29 14.35
C THR A 117 -10.60 -13.22 15.22
N GLY A 118 -9.56 -13.79 14.64
CA GLY A 118 -8.56 -14.57 15.36
C GLY A 118 -7.33 -13.74 15.67
N LEU A 119 -6.44 -14.29 16.50
CA LEU A 119 -5.12 -13.74 16.74
C LEU A 119 -4.07 -14.58 16.01
N PHE A 120 -3.28 -13.92 15.19
CA PHE A 120 -2.26 -14.54 14.34
C PHE A 120 -0.92 -13.88 14.58
N ARG A 121 0.14 -14.68 14.59
CA ARG A 121 1.51 -14.18 14.45
C ARG A 121 1.86 -14.14 12.97
N LEU A 122 2.45 -13.05 12.52
CA LEU A 122 2.97 -12.96 11.17
C LEU A 122 4.39 -13.53 11.12
N ASN A 123 4.58 -14.59 10.34
CA ASN A 123 5.88 -15.21 10.09
C ASN A 123 6.22 -15.07 8.61
N ASN A 124 7.18 -14.20 8.27
CA ASN A 124 7.59 -13.96 6.88
C ASN A 124 6.43 -13.65 5.92
N GLY A 125 5.44 -12.90 6.42
CA GLY A 125 4.24 -12.55 5.65
C GLY A 125 3.12 -13.59 5.65
N GLU A 126 3.30 -14.72 6.32
CA GLU A 126 2.25 -15.73 6.49
C GLU A 126 1.64 -15.66 7.89
N PRO A 127 0.30 -15.58 8.03
CA PRO A 127 -0.36 -15.56 9.33
C PRO A 127 -0.45 -16.97 9.93
N GLU A 128 0.15 -17.18 11.10
CA GLU A 128 0.04 -18.39 11.92
C GLU A 128 -0.90 -18.14 13.09
N GLU A 129 -1.98 -18.92 13.22
CA GLU A 129 -2.92 -18.79 14.33
C GLU A 129 -2.25 -19.14 15.67
N ILE A 130 -2.24 -18.21 16.61
CA ILE A 130 -1.60 -18.41 17.92
C ILE A 130 -2.57 -18.82 19.03
N LEU A 131 -3.87 -18.63 18.79
CA LEU A 131 -4.94 -19.01 19.69
C LEU A 131 -6.03 -19.73 18.89
N PRO A 132 -5.86 -21.05 18.65
CA PRO A 132 -6.83 -21.81 17.88
C PRO A 132 -8.16 -21.85 18.62
N ARG A 133 -9.23 -21.64 17.85
CA ARG A 133 -10.60 -21.81 18.34
C ARG A 133 -10.82 -23.24 18.82
N ARG A 134 -11.39 -23.40 20.00
CA ARG A 134 -11.86 -24.69 20.52
C ARG A 134 -13.17 -25.12 19.87
N GLN A 135 -14.01 -24.17 19.48
CA GLN A 135 -15.28 -24.40 18.80
C GLN A 135 -15.41 -23.47 17.58
N PRO A 136 -16.04 -23.92 16.47
CA PRO A 136 -16.14 -23.12 15.24
C PRO A 136 -16.78 -21.73 15.44
N ASP A 137 -17.71 -21.64 16.39
CA ASP A 137 -18.48 -20.46 16.77
C ASP A 137 -17.94 -19.71 18.00
N GLU A 138 -16.72 -20.03 18.45
CA GLU A 138 -16.09 -19.32 19.54
C GLU A 138 -15.82 -17.86 19.15
N LEU A 139 -16.56 -16.95 19.79
CA LEU A 139 -16.43 -15.51 19.65
C LEU A 139 -15.62 -14.96 20.83
N LEU A 140 -14.41 -14.49 20.57
CA LEU A 140 -13.64 -13.70 21.53
C LEU A 140 -14.24 -12.29 21.59
N TYR A 141 -15.29 -12.13 22.38
CA TYR A 141 -15.92 -10.84 22.65
C TYR A 141 -15.15 -10.12 23.77
N ASN A 142 -14.62 -8.93 23.46
CA ASN A 142 -14.05 -8.03 24.47
C ASN A 142 -15.12 -6.98 24.83
N PRO A 143 -15.84 -7.11 25.97
CA PRO A 143 -16.73 -6.05 26.42
C PRO A 143 -15.91 -4.81 26.77
N VAL A 144 -16.20 -3.70 26.09
CA VAL A 144 -15.70 -2.35 26.46
C VAL A 144 -16.60 -1.73 27.52
#